data_AF-A0A2N2G2X5-F1
#
_entry.id   AF-A0A2N2G2X5-F1
#
_cell.length_a   1.000
_cell.length_b   1.000
_cell.length_c   1.000
_cell.angle_alpha   90.00
_cell.angle_beta   90.00
_cell.angle_gamma   90.00
#
_symmetry.space_group_name_H-M   'P 1'
#
loop_
_entity.id
_entity.type
_entity.pdbx_description
1 polymer ?
#
loop_
_entity_poly.entity_id
_entity_poly.type
_entity_poly.pdbx_seq_one_letter_code
_entity_poly.pdbx_strand_id
1 'polypeptide(L)'
;RNQQLILDTLDDIAVFMEKYSNSPYIYLVEDINSRISMAKATFDKEISELYTRKDKPQAAEFYMKKAQNAWAYLDDVEPVSVPLYRSVFE
;
A
#
# COMPACT_ATOMS: atom_id res chain seq x y z
N ARG A 1 2.45 -11.06 -5.55
CA ARG A 1 2.75 -10.20 -4.37
C ARG A 1 1.83 -10.63 -3.22
N ASN A 2 2.31 -10.65 -1.97
CA ASN A 2 1.57 -11.19 -0.84
C ASN A 2 0.79 -10.08 -0.12
N GLN A 3 -0.45 -9.83 -0.56
CA GLN A 3 -1.33 -8.78 -0.02
C GLN A 3 -1.60 -8.96 1.48
N GLN A 4 -1.73 -10.22 1.89
CA GLN A 4 -2.04 -10.56 3.27
C GLN A 4 -0.98 -10.04 4.24
N LEU A 5 0.31 -10.18 3.87
CA LEU A 5 1.41 -9.72 4.71
C LEU A 5 1.34 -8.21 4.99
N ILE A 6 0.94 -7.40 4.00
CA ILE A 6 0.80 -5.95 4.18
C ILE A 6 -0.31 -5.63 5.19
N LEU A 7 -1.44 -6.34 5.11
CA LEU A 7 -2.57 -6.16 6.01
C LEU A 7 -2.21 -6.60 7.43
N ASP A 8 -1.64 -7.79 7.59
CA ASP A 8 -1.20 -8.31 8.87
C ASP A 8 -0.20 -7.36 9.55
N THR A 9 0.74 -6.80 8.78
CA THR A 9 1.73 -5.84 9.30
C THR A 9 1.08 -4.55 9.77
N LEU A 10 0.07 -4.03 9.06
CA LEU A 10 -0.67 -2.84 9.50
C LEU A 10 -1.45 -3.10 10.80
N ASP A 11 -2.04 -4.29 10.92
CA ASP A 11 -2.76 -4.69 12.14
C ASP A 11 -1.79 -4.81 13.33
N ASP A 12 -0.63 -5.45 13.13
CA ASP A 12 0.42 -5.56 14.16
C ASP A 12 0.94 -4.18 14.61
N ILE A 13 1.11 -3.25 13.67
CA ILE A 13 1.52 -1.86 13.95
C ILE A 13 0.45 -1.15 14.78
N ALA A 14 -0.83 -1.28 14.41
CA ALA A 14 -1.93 -0.68 15.16
C ALA A 14 -1.97 -1.19 16.61
N VAL A 15 -1.85 -2.50 16.80
CA VAL A 15 -1.78 -3.13 18.13
C VAL A 15 -0.57 -2.62 18.92
N PHE A 16 0.59 -2.46 18.28
CA PHE A 16 1.78 -1.94 18.95
C PHE A 16 1.59 -0.48 19.41
N MET A 17 1.08 0.39 18.53
CA MET A 17 0.88 1.81 18.84
C MET A 17 -0.16 2.00 19.96
N GLU A 18 -1.21 1.18 20.00
CA GLU A 18 -2.20 1.20 21.07
C GLU A 18 -1.61 0.73 22.41
N LYS A 19 -0.91 -0.40 22.40
CA LYS A 19 -0.40 -1.04 23.63
C LYS A 19 0.82 -0.34 24.21
N TYR A 20 1.65 0.27 23.37
CA TYR A 20 2.94 0.84 23.75
C TYR A 20 3.09 2.29 23.27
N SER A 21 2.07 3.12 23.49
CA SER A 21 2.05 4.53 23.08
C SER A 21 3.22 5.38 23.61
N ASN A 22 3.79 5.03 24.77
CA ASN A 22 4.94 5.72 25.37
C ASN A 22 6.29 5.03 25.05
N SER A 23 6.32 4.12 24.08
CA SER A 23 7.55 3.42 23.68
C SER A 23 8.57 4.39 23.08
N PRO A 24 9.86 4.25 23.36
CA PRO A 24 10.90 5.02 22.67
C PRO A 24 10.95 4.73 21.16
N TYR A 25 10.33 3.64 20.71
CA TYR A 25 10.28 3.23 19.31
C TYR A 25 9.03 3.72 18.58
N ILE A 26 8.15 4.50 19.22
CA ILE A 26 6.86 4.88 18.61
C ILE A 26 7.04 5.59 17.26
N TYR A 27 7.97 6.53 17.17
CA TYR A 27 8.25 7.26 15.93
C TYR A 27 8.82 6.38 14.82
N LEU A 28 9.61 5.35 15.18
CA LEU A 28 10.08 4.37 14.20
C LEU A 28 8.92 3.54 13.65
N VAL A 29 7.99 3.14 14.53
CA VAL A 29 6.80 2.39 14.12
C VAL A 29 5.86 3.25 13.28
N GLU A 30 5.75 4.54 13.56
CA GLU A 30 5.03 5.51 12.72
C GLU A 30 5.66 5.63 11.32
N ASP A 31 6.99 5.71 11.20
CA ASP A 31 7.67 5.72 9.89
C ASP A 31 7.40 4.42 9.11
N ILE A 32 7.46 3.27 9.80
CA ILE A 32 7.10 1.98 9.21
C ILE A 32 5.64 2.00 8.74
N ASN A 33 4.71 2.51 9.56
CA ASN A 33 3.30 2.62 9.20
C ASN A 33 3.09 3.43 7.92
N SER A 34 3.75 4.59 7.81
CA SER A 34 3.69 5.43 6.60
C SER A 34 4.20 4.68 5.38
N ARG A 35 5.33 3.98 5.48
CA ARG A 35 5.91 3.21 4.37
C ARG A 35 5.00 2.06 3.92
N ILE A 36 4.44 1.30 4.87
CA ILE A 36 3.54 0.19 4.56
C ILE A 36 2.22 0.72 3.97
N SER A 37 1.72 1.86 4.45
CA SER A 37 0.54 2.53 3.90
C SER A 37 0.75 2.98 2.46
N MET A 38 1.90 3.59 2.15
CA MET A 38 2.28 3.93 0.77
C MET A 38 2.36 2.68 -0.11
N ALA A 39 3.02 1.60 0.36
CA ALA A 39 3.11 0.35 -0.38
C ALA A 39 1.74 -0.28 -0.66
N LYS A 40 0.82 -0.25 0.32
CA LYS A 40 -0.55 -0.70 0.15
C LYS A 40 -1.28 0.13 -0.90
N ALA A 41 -1.11 1.45 -0.87
CA ALA A 41 -1.74 2.38 -1.79
C ALA A 41 -1.26 2.16 -3.24
N THR A 42 0.06 2.00 -3.45
CA THR A 42 0.63 1.63 -4.76
C THR A 42 0.06 0.30 -5.25
N PHE A 43 -0.06 -0.68 -4.37
CA PHE A 43 -0.57 -1.99 -4.73
C PHE A 43 -2.07 -1.96 -5.10
N ASP A 44 -2.90 -1.26 -4.34
CA ASP A 44 -4.32 -1.07 -4.68
C ASP A 44 -4.49 -0.27 -6.00
N LYS A 45 -3.59 0.68 -6.31
CA LYS A 45 -3.54 1.39 -7.60
C LYS A 45 -3.21 0.44 -8.76
N GLU A 46 -2.20 -0.42 -8.62
CA GLU A 46 -1.86 -1.43 -9.63
C GLU A 46 -3.06 -2.37 -9.91
N ILE A 47 -3.84 -2.73 -8.89
CA ILE A 47 -5.07 -3.52 -9.06
C ILE A 47 -6.13 -2.73 -9.83
N SER A 48 -6.30 -1.44 -9.53
CA SER A 48 -7.23 -0.58 -10.26
C SER A 48 -6.89 -0.52 -11.76
N GLU A 49 -5.61 -0.36 -12.08
CA GLU A 49 -5.10 -0.37 -13.46
C GLU A 49 -5.33 -1.72 -14.14
N LEU A 50 -5.11 -2.83 -13.43
CA LEU A 50 -5.39 -4.18 -13.94
C LEU A 50 -6.88 -4.35 -14.29
N TYR A 51 -7.80 -3.87 -13.45
CA TYR A 51 -9.23 -3.94 -13.73
C TYR A 51 -9.66 -3.01 -14.86
N THR A 52 -8.98 -1.88 -15.02
CA THR A 52 -9.16 -0.99 -16.17
C THR A 52 -8.80 -1.71 -17.47
N ARG A 53 -7.66 -2.42 -17.51
CA ARG A 53 -7.25 -3.25 -18.67
C ARG A 53 -8.19 -4.42 -18.98
N LYS A 54 -9.03 -4.82 -18.02
CA LYS A 54 -10.01 -5.91 -18.17
C LYS A 54 -11.44 -5.41 -18.40
N ASP A 55 -11.62 -4.13 -18.69
CA ASP A 55 -12.93 -3.48 -18.91
C ASP A 55 -13.90 -3.66 -17.73
N LYS A 56 -13.37 -3.59 -16.49
CA LYS A 56 -14.15 -3.66 -15.25
C LYS A 56 -14.15 -2.33 -14.49
N PRO A 57 -14.88 -1.30 -14.98
CA PRO A 57 -14.76 0.07 -14.46
C PRO A 57 -15.17 0.21 -12.98
N GLN A 58 -16.20 -0.51 -12.53
CA GLN A 58 -16.63 -0.47 -11.11
C GLN A 58 -15.56 -1.00 -10.16
N ALA A 59 -14.88 -2.09 -10.55
CA ALA A 59 -13.79 -2.64 -9.76
C ALA A 59 -12.57 -1.72 -9.79
N ALA A 60 -12.26 -1.14 -10.94
CA ALA A 60 -11.18 -0.16 -11.06
C ALA A 60 -11.41 1.04 -10.13
N GLU A 61 -12.62 1.61 -10.11
CA GLU A 61 -12.97 2.73 -9.24
C GLU A 61 -12.88 2.36 -7.75
N PHE A 62 -13.39 1.17 -7.38
CA PHE A 62 -13.33 0.67 -6.01
C PHE A 62 -11.89 0.61 -5.49
N TYR A 63 -10.99 0.01 -6.27
CA TYR A 63 -9.58 -0.12 -5.88
C TYR A 63 -8.84 1.22 -5.91
N MET A 64 -9.18 2.14 -6.82
CA MET A 64 -8.62 3.49 -6.82
C MET A 64 -8.98 4.25 -5.55
N LYS A 65 -10.26 4.21 -5.12
CA LYS A 65 -10.69 4.81 -3.85
C LYS A 65 -9.98 4.17 -2.66
N LYS A 66 -9.79 2.85 -2.69
CA LYS A 66 -9.06 2.12 -1.64
C LYS A 66 -7.59 2.53 -1.56
N ALA A 67 -6.95 2.80 -2.69
CA ALA A 67 -5.60 3.34 -2.76
C ALA A 67 -5.53 4.75 -2.15
N GLN A 68 -6.42 5.65 -2.55
CA GLN A 68 -6.49 7.03 -2.04
C GLN A 68 -6.77 7.09 -0.53
N ASN A 69 -7.60 6.17 -0.02
CA ASN A 69 -7.88 6.06 1.41
C ASN A 69 -6.66 5.58 2.21
N ALA A 70 -5.80 4.76 1.61
CA ALA A 70 -4.57 4.29 2.26
C ALA A 70 -3.47 5.36 2.24
N TRP A 71 -3.39 6.13 1.17
CA TRP A 71 -2.47 7.26 1.06
C TRP A 71 -3.03 8.31 0.10
N ALA A 72 -3.22 9.54 0.57
CA ALA A 72 -3.83 10.60 -0.23
C ALA A 72 -2.92 11.06 -1.39
N TYR A 73 -1.60 11.07 -1.16
CA TYR A 73 -0.59 11.61 -2.08
C TYR A 73 0.04 10.50 -2.93
N LEU A 74 -0.80 9.79 -3.70
CA LEU A 74 -0.35 8.67 -4.55
C LEU A 74 0.70 9.08 -5.59
N ASP A 75 0.64 10.32 -6.07
CA ASP A 75 1.53 10.84 -7.12
C ASP A 75 2.93 11.16 -6.60
N ASP A 76 3.09 11.33 -5.28
CA ASP A 76 4.36 11.58 -4.62
C ASP A 76 5.12 10.28 -4.29
N VAL A 77 4.48 9.11 -4.48
CA VAL A 77 5.10 7.82 -4.22
C VAL A 77 5.91 7.39 -5.44
N GLU A 78 7.23 7.47 -5.34
CA GLU A 78 8.12 7.02 -6.40
C GLU A 78 7.97 5.50 -6.61
N PRO A 79 7.70 5.04 -7.84
CA PRO A 79 7.62 3.63 -8.13
C PRO A 79 8.99 2.97 -7.91
N VAL A 80 8.97 1.74 -7.40
CA VAL A 80 10.19 0.96 -7.20
C VAL A 80 10.86 0.74 -8.54
N SER A 81 12.13 1.13 -8.67
CA SER A 81 12.94 0.82 -9.85
C SER A 81 13.06 -0.70 -9.99
N VAL A 82 12.43 -1.25 -11.03
CA VAL A 82 12.51 -2.67 -11.35
C VAL A 82 13.45 -2.91 -12.53
N PRO A 83 14.27 -3.97 -12.51
CA PRO A 83 15.07 -4.35 -13.65
C PRO A 83 14.22 -4.62 -14.90
N LEU A 84 14.75 -4.27 -16.07
CA LEU A 84 14.03 -4.31 -17.36
C LEU A 84 13.42 -5.68 -17.69
N TYR A 85 14.02 -6.78 -17.25
CA TYR A 85 13.53 -8.14 -17.49
C TYR A 85 12.22 -8.48 -16.76
N ARG A 86 11.82 -7.70 -15.74
CA ARG A 86 10.55 -7.90 -15.02
C ARG A 86 9.33 -7.40 -15.79
N SER A 87 9.51 -6.44 -16.71
CA SER A 87 8.39 -5.82 -17.44
C SER A 87 7.58 -6.80 -18.30
N VAL A 88 8.18 -7.92 -18.70
CA VAL A 88 7.51 -8.97 -19.48
C VAL A 88 6.49 -9.77 -18.64
N PHE A 89 6.61 -9.70 -17.31
CA PHE A 89 5.81 -10.49 -16.36
C PHE A 89 4.84 -9.65 -15.52
N GLU A 90 4.77 -8.33 -15.74
CA GLU A 90 3.84 -7.38 -15.09
C GLU A 90 2.69 -6.98 -16.06
#